data_AF-A0A6B0X9G7-F1
#
_entry.id   AF-A0A6B0X9G7-F1
#
_cell.length_a   1.000
_cell.length_b   1.000
_cell.length_c   1.000
_cell.angle_alpha   90.00
_cell.angle_beta   90.00
_cell.angle_gamma   90.00
#
_symmetry.space_group_name_H-M   'P 1'
#
loop_
_entity.id
_entity.type
_entity.pdbx_description
1 polymer ?
#
loop_
_entity_poly.entity_id
_entity_poly.type
_entity_poly.pdbx_seq_one_letter_code
_entity_poly.pdbx_strand_id
1 'polypeptide(L)'
;MPSWTCPLILDSSRAIVAGSQDALVRAIRRGADLRIYTEFRHNEHIDVRSSSDEKVREVAEFAVTYLVEDRWAAGLMSLRQPVSLPDGFGPRPSMSFFLYNQDGHQALGRPHLDGQKTVPAPEGGPHPMPKYHLIDSHDPATNAPSHNFIYDFDIYKFYVADTWEEVLHHDGHGHILSGSIDALATAFGEGAAIKVGIGGLCADLPGEGGDLAHEVFVETGSGYYYVEQQLFIAGSHPVIRVRPSIPMRYQSKGWDFGWLVLRTDGAVVYRQCDPYSLAFADGTRRHPIRWFAR
;
A
#
# COMPACT_ATOMS: atom_id res chain seq x y z
N MET A 1 3.37 -21.00 13.13
CA MET A 1 2.44 -19.96 12.64
C MET A 1 3.11 -18.62 12.85
N PRO A 2 3.15 -17.69 11.87
CA PRO A 2 3.66 -16.35 12.13
C PRO A 2 2.84 -15.75 13.27
N SER A 3 3.51 -15.29 14.33
CA SER A 3 2.82 -14.68 15.47
C SER A 3 2.40 -13.27 15.07
N TRP A 4 1.21 -13.13 14.51
CA TRP A 4 0.59 -11.83 14.30
C TRP A 4 0.42 -11.14 15.65
N THR A 5 0.88 -9.90 15.76
CA THR A 5 0.71 -9.06 16.95
C THR A 5 -0.14 -7.84 16.59
N CYS A 6 -0.75 -7.19 17.59
CA CYS A 6 -1.55 -5.99 17.38
C CYS A 6 -0.89 -4.78 18.05
N PRO A 7 0.07 -4.11 17.39
CA PRO A 7 0.81 -2.99 17.98
C PRO A 7 -0.01 -1.72 18.17
N LEU A 8 -1.19 -1.59 17.53
CA LEU A 8 -2.01 -0.38 17.60
C LEU A 8 -3.50 -0.70 17.47
N ILE A 9 -4.30 -0.14 18.38
CA ILE A 9 -5.76 -0.16 18.33
C ILE A 9 -6.28 1.28 18.47
N LEU A 10 -7.16 1.68 17.57
CA LEU A 10 -7.87 2.95 17.60
C LEU A 10 -9.37 2.71 17.81
N ASP A 11 -10.05 3.61 18.52
CA ASP A 11 -11.52 3.62 18.61
C ASP A 11 -12.16 4.47 17.50
N SER A 12 -13.49 4.64 17.56
CA SER A 12 -14.27 5.47 16.62
C SER A 12 -13.91 6.96 16.60
N SER A 13 -13.29 7.48 17.66
CA SER A 13 -12.73 8.84 17.67
C SER A 13 -11.30 8.90 17.13
N ARG A 14 -10.77 7.75 16.67
CA ARG A 14 -9.38 7.51 16.30
C ARG A 14 -8.40 7.72 17.45
N ALA A 15 -8.89 7.67 18.69
CA ALA A 15 -8.04 7.71 19.87
C ALA A 15 -7.37 6.35 20.09
N ILE A 16 -6.12 6.37 20.54
CA ILE A 16 -5.37 5.14 20.84
C ILE A 16 -5.93 4.52 22.11
N VAL A 17 -6.50 3.32 21.98
CA VAL A 17 -7.04 2.56 23.13
C VAL A 17 -6.13 1.40 23.55
N ALA A 18 -5.20 0.99 22.69
CA ALA A 18 -4.12 0.07 23.05
C ALA A 18 -2.92 0.19 22.10
N GLY A 19 -1.72 -0.13 22.60
CA GLY A 19 -0.50 -0.11 21.81
C GLY A 19 0.01 1.32 21.55
N SER A 20 0.73 1.51 20.44
CA SER A 20 1.27 2.82 20.05
C SER A 20 1.57 2.89 18.56
N GLN A 21 1.51 4.09 18.00
CA GLN A 21 1.96 4.34 16.62
C GLN A 21 3.44 3.99 16.45
N ASP A 22 4.29 4.31 17.43
CA ASP A 22 5.72 3.95 17.39
C ASP A 22 5.96 2.44 17.28
N ALA A 23 5.14 1.61 17.93
CA ALA A 23 5.24 0.16 17.81
C ALA A 23 4.88 -0.32 16.40
N LEU A 24 3.86 0.27 15.78
CA LEU A 24 3.50 0.01 14.38
C LEU A 24 4.62 0.46 13.43
N VAL A 25 5.12 1.69 13.58
CA VAL A 25 6.23 2.24 12.80
C VAL A 25 7.46 1.34 12.87
N ARG A 26 7.84 0.89 14.08
CA ARG A 26 8.98 -0.02 14.26
C ARG A 26 8.80 -1.36 13.54
N ALA A 27 7.58 -1.91 13.53
CA ALA A 27 7.29 -3.14 12.81
C ALA A 27 7.37 -2.93 11.29
N ILE A 28 6.76 -1.87 10.76
CA ILE A 28 6.83 -1.55 9.33
C ILE A 28 8.28 -1.28 8.88
N ARG A 29 9.10 -0.61 9.71
CA ARG A 29 10.53 -0.42 9.46
C ARG A 29 11.29 -1.74 9.26
N ARG A 30 10.85 -2.82 9.90
CA ARG A 30 11.41 -4.17 9.74
C ARG A 30 10.78 -4.96 8.59
N GLY A 31 9.96 -4.31 7.77
CA GLY A 31 9.30 -4.96 6.63
C GLY A 31 8.13 -5.85 7.03
N ALA A 32 7.54 -5.68 8.22
CA ALA A 32 6.43 -6.50 8.67
C ALA A 32 5.23 -6.49 7.70
N ASP A 33 4.54 -7.62 7.58
CA ASP A 33 3.25 -7.65 6.87
C ASP A 33 2.20 -6.87 7.66
N LEU A 34 1.25 -6.24 6.96
CA LEU A 34 0.20 -5.46 7.59
C LEU A 34 -1.19 -5.98 7.21
N ARG A 35 -2.01 -6.19 8.24
CA ARG A 35 -3.46 -6.37 8.11
C ARG A 35 -4.18 -5.39 9.00
N ILE A 36 -5.28 -4.83 8.52
CA ILE A 36 -6.10 -3.92 9.31
C ILE A 36 -7.47 -4.55 9.47
N TYR A 37 -7.90 -4.64 10.72
CA TYR A 37 -9.21 -5.10 11.13
C TYR A 37 -10.08 -3.88 11.47
N THR A 38 -11.31 -3.87 10.99
CA THR A 38 -12.31 -2.83 11.28
C THR A 38 -13.64 -3.44 11.72
N GLU A 39 -14.41 -2.68 12.49
CA GLU A 39 -15.80 -3.03 12.84
C GLU A 39 -16.75 -1.89 12.49
N PHE A 40 -17.93 -2.24 11.99
CA PHE A 40 -18.98 -1.29 11.63
C PHE A 40 -20.34 -1.99 11.51
N ARG A 41 -21.42 -1.24 11.30
CA ARG A 41 -22.76 -1.77 11.05
C ARG A 41 -23.05 -1.86 9.55
N HIS A 42 -23.70 -2.93 9.12
CA HIS A 42 -24.04 -3.16 7.72
C HIS A 42 -24.79 -1.98 7.09
N ASN A 43 -25.83 -1.48 7.77
CA ASN A 43 -26.64 -0.33 7.35
C ASN A 43 -26.00 1.05 7.60
N GLU A 44 -24.76 1.12 8.09
CA GLU A 44 -23.99 2.37 8.16
C GLU A 44 -22.95 2.47 7.04
N HIS A 45 -22.46 1.32 6.55
CA HIS A 45 -21.29 1.24 5.66
C HIS A 45 -21.55 0.55 4.31
N ILE A 46 -22.20 -0.62 4.31
CA ILE A 46 -22.32 -1.48 3.12
C ILE A 46 -23.56 -1.11 2.31
N ASP A 47 -24.73 -1.17 2.94
CA ASP A 47 -26.00 -0.79 2.33
C ASP A 47 -26.83 0.02 3.32
N VAL A 48 -26.75 1.34 3.20
CA VAL A 48 -27.42 2.31 4.09
C VAL A 48 -28.95 2.28 4.00
N ARG A 49 -29.53 1.54 3.06
CA ARG A 49 -30.98 1.33 2.95
C ARG A 49 -31.43 0.00 3.57
N SER A 50 -30.49 -0.90 3.86
CA SER A 50 -30.78 -2.17 4.49
C SER A 50 -31.30 -1.96 5.92
N SER A 51 -32.27 -2.79 6.32
CA SER A 51 -32.71 -2.85 7.71
C SER A 51 -31.73 -3.64 8.61
N SER A 52 -30.68 -4.24 8.03
CA SER A 52 -29.69 -5.00 8.79
C SER A 52 -28.75 -4.07 9.56
N ASP A 53 -28.87 -4.05 10.88
CA ASP A 53 -27.96 -3.40 11.81
C ASP A 53 -26.84 -4.36 12.29
N GLU A 54 -26.57 -5.42 11.53
CA GLU A 54 -25.57 -6.42 11.91
C GLU A 54 -24.17 -5.81 12.01
N LYS A 55 -23.43 -6.23 13.04
CA LYS A 55 -22.03 -5.86 13.23
C LYS A 55 -21.16 -6.68 12.28
N VAL A 56 -20.50 -5.98 11.36
CA VAL A 56 -19.53 -6.55 10.42
C VAL A 56 -18.13 -6.44 11.01
N ARG A 57 -17.34 -7.48 10.80
CA ARG A 57 -15.91 -7.53 11.11
C ARG A 57 -15.16 -7.73 9.80
N GLU A 58 -14.43 -6.72 9.35
CA GLU A 58 -13.61 -6.81 8.14
C GLU A 58 -12.15 -6.95 8.53
N VAL A 59 -11.41 -7.81 7.82
CA VAL A 59 -9.94 -7.85 7.86
C VAL A 59 -9.44 -7.73 6.44
N ALA A 60 -8.62 -6.72 6.21
CA ALA A 60 -8.04 -6.42 4.92
C ALA A 60 -6.52 -6.56 4.97
N GLU A 61 -5.94 -7.05 3.88
CA GLU A 61 -4.50 -7.12 3.68
C GLU A 61 -3.98 -5.86 2.99
N PHE A 62 -2.91 -5.29 3.52
CA PHE A 62 -2.23 -4.11 3.01
C PHE A 62 -0.81 -4.52 2.59
N ALA A 63 -0.71 -5.17 1.43
CA ALA A 63 0.51 -5.79 0.93
C ALA A 63 1.63 -4.81 0.56
N VAL A 64 1.30 -3.53 0.35
CA VAL A 64 2.27 -2.45 0.16
C VAL A 64 2.25 -1.58 1.41
N THR A 65 3.40 -1.36 2.04
CA THR A 65 3.49 -0.49 3.23
C THR A 65 4.50 0.63 3.01
N TYR A 66 4.26 1.74 3.69
CA TYR A 66 5.08 2.95 3.63
C TYR A 66 5.62 3.28 5.00
N LEU A 67 6.89 3.68 5.02
CA LEU A 67 7.51 4.36 6.13
C LEU A 67 7.95 5.74 5.65
N VAL A 68 7.38 6.81 6.19
CA VAL A 68 7.68 8.20 5.83
C VAL A 68 8.36 8.91 7.01
N GLU A 69 9.48 9.58 6.74
CA GLU A 69 10.30 10.32 7.72
C GLU A 69 10.68 9.47 8.94
N ASP A 70 10.79 8.16 8.76
CA ASP A 70 11.05 7.18 9.81
C ASP A 70 10.07 7.25 11.02
N ARG A 71 8.91 7.88 10.85
CA ARG A 71 7.98 8.22 11.94
C ARG A 71 6.51 8.01 11.61
N TRP A 72 6.19 7.70 10.36
CA TRP A 72 4.81 7.54 9.89
C TRP A 72 4.65 6.28 9.08
N ALA A 73 3.72 5.42 9.50
CA ALA A 73 3.34 4.21 8.80
C ALA A 73 1.99 4.38 8.07
N ALA A 74 1.93 3.83 6.86
CA ALA A 74 0.69 3.64 6.13
C ALA A 74 0.70 2.31 5.36
N GLY A 75 -0.49 1.79 5.07
CA GLY A 75 -0.68 0.59 4.25
C GLY A 75 -1.51 0.89 3.01
N LEU A 76 -1.26 0.15 1.93
CA LEU A 76 -2.01 0.18 0.68
C LEU A 76 -2.46 -1.22 0.26
N MET A 77 -3.72 -1.35 -0.13
CA MET A 77 -4.28 -2.57 -0.73
C MET A 77 -3.97 -2.60 -2.23
N SER A 78 -3.19 -3.58 -2.69
CA SER A 78 -2.75 -3.64 -4.10
C SER A 78 -3.54 -4.58 -5.01
N LEU A 79 -4.37 -5.46 -4.44
CA LEU A 79 -5.09 -6.51 -5.18
C LEU A 79 -6.61 -6.44 -5.07
N ARG A 80 -7.15 -5.38 -4.46
CA ARG A 80 -8.59 -5.28 -4.19
C ARG A 80 -9.35 -4.75 -5.40
N GLN A 81 -10.33 -5.53 -5.87
CA GLN A 81 -11.44 -5.02 -6.69
C GLN A 81 -12.62 -4.65 -5.78
N PRO A 82 -13.51 -3.71 -6.19
CA PRO A 82 -14.69 -3.41 -5.40
C PRO A 82 -15.61 -4.63 -5.36
N VAL A 83 -16.00 -5.06 -4.16
CA VAL A 83 -17.00 -6.11 -3.94
C VAL A 83 -18.35 -5.49 -3.60
N SER A 84 -19.42 -6.05 -4.17
CA SER A 84 -20.80 -5.78 -3.82
C SER A 84 -21.28 -6.94 -2.97
N LEU A 85 -21.21 -6.78 -1.64
CA LEU A 85 -21.58 -7.84 -0.72
C LEU A 85 -23.10 -8.14 -0.82
N PRO A 86 -23.51 -9.41 -0.65
CA PRO A 86 -22.65 -10.57 -0.39
C PRO A 86 -22.11 -11.25 -1.66
N ASP A 87 -22.66 -10.94 -2.84
CA ASP A 87 -22.69 -11.92 -3.94
C ASP A 87 -21.88 -11.55 -5.20
N GLY A 88 -21.16 -10.42 -5.23
CA GLY A 88 -20.45 -10.06 -6.47
C GLY A 88 -19.43 -8.93 -6.39
N PHE A 89 -19.08 -8.43 -7.57
CA PHE A 89 -18.21 -7.27 -7.74
C PHE A 89 -19.02 -5.99 -7.96
N GLY A 90 -18.35 -4.84 -7.81
CA GLY A 90 -18.88 -3.55 -8.20
C GLY A 90 -19.21 -3.48 -9.69
N PRO A 91 -20.09 -2.56 -10.11
CA PRO A 91 -20.67 -2.55 -11.45
C PRO A 91 -19.65 -2.23 -12.56
N ARG A 92 -18.59 -1.47 -12.23
CA ARG A 92 -17.56 -1.06 -13.19
C ARG A 92 -16.20 -1.69 -12.83
N PRO A 93 -15.57 -2.45 -13.74
CA PRO A 93 -14.24 -3.01 -13.53
C PRO A 93 -13.24 -1.93 -13.11
N SER A 94 -12.68 -2.08 -11.91
CA SER A 94 -11.75 -1.12 -11.31
C SER A 94 -10.94 -1.78 -10.20
N MET A 95 -9.83 -1.14 -9.83
CA MET A 95 -9.16 -1.43 -8.57
C MET A 95 -9.67 -0.51 -7.46
N SER A 96 -9.53 -0.93 -6.21
CA SER A 96 -9.77 -0.12 -5.02
C SER A 96 -8.51 -0.06 -4.18
N PHE A 97 -7.61 0.86 -4.51
CA PHE A 97 -6.35 1.07 -3.80
C PHE A 97 -6.60 1.87 -2.52
N PHE A 98 -7.19 1.20 -1.54
CA PHE A 98 -7.38 1.78 -0.21
C PHE A 98 -6.04 1.99 0.47
N LEU A 99 -5.87 3.19 1.02
CA LEU A 99 -4.75 3.62 1.82
C LEU A 99 -5.24 3.88 3.24
N TYR A 100 -4.58 3.29 4.22
CA TYR A 100 -4.87 3.53 5.64
C TYR A 100 -3.62 4.03 6.34
N ASN A 101 -3.74 5.18 6.99
CA ASN A 101 -2.71 5.76 7.83
C ASN A 101 -2.77 5.20 9.26
N GLN A 102 -1.65 5.25 9.97
CA GLN A 102 -1.56 4.87 11.39
C GLN A 102 -2.46 5.68 12.35
N ASP A 103 -3.08 6.76 11.89
CA ASP A 103 -3.99 7.60 12.69
C ASP A 103 -5.46 7.43 12.27
N GLY A 104 -5.76 6.47 11.39
CA GLY A 104 -7.11 6.18 10.91
C GLY A 104 -7.59 7.06 9.75
N HIS A 105 -6.78 8.01 9.24
CA HIS A 105 -7.08 8.67 7.97
C HIS A 105 -7.03 7.66 6.82
N GLN A 106 -8.00 7.76 5.92
CA GLN A 106 -8.18 6.82 4.82
C GLN A 106 -8.16 7.57 3.50
N ALA A 107 -7.78 6.85 2.45
CA ALA A 107 -7.90 7.34 1.10
C ALA A 107 -8.18 6.20 0.13
N LEU A 108 -8.72 6.53 -1.03
CA LEU A 108 -9.01 5.56 -2.08
C LEU A 108 -8.62 6.14 -3.43
N GLY A 109 -7.70 5.46 -4.12
CA GLY A 109 -7.49 5.60 -5.56
C GLY A 109 -8.27 4.50 -6.30
N ARG A 110 -9.07 4.87 -7.30
CA ARG A 110 -9.90 3.92 -8.05
C ARG A 110 -9.65 4.04 -9.55
N PRO A 111 -8.58 3.43 -10.09
CA PRO A 111 -8.42 3.36 -11.54
C PRO A 111 -9.47 2.40 -12.11
N HIS A 112 -10.23 2.88 -13.10
CA HIS A 112 -11.13 2.04 -13.88
C HIS A 112 -10.34 1.30 -14.96
N LEU A 113 -10.63 0.03 -15.19
CA LEU A 113 -9.80 -0.85 -16.03
C LEU A 113 -10.43 -1.16 -17.39
N ASP A 114 -11.58 -0.56 -17.69
CA ASP A 114 -12.37 -0.84 -18.89
C ASP A 114 -12.06 0.10 -20.07
N GLY A 115 -11.20 1.10 -19.87
CA GLY A 115 -10.87 2.12 -20.88
C GLY A 115 -12.05 3.01 -21.29
N GLN A 116 -13.19 2.93 -20.57
CA GLN A 116 -14.36 3.72 -20.89
C GLN A 116 -14.20 5.16 -20.39
N LYS A 117 -14.83 6.11 -21.10
CA LYS A 117 -14.90 7.49 -20.63
C LYS A 117 -15.65 7.53 -19.30
N THR A 118 -15.02 8.07 -18.27
CA THR A 118 -15.71 8.31 -17.01
C THR A 118 -16.66 9.49 -17.17
N VAL A 119 -17.93 9.25 -16.87
CA VAL A 119 -18.90 10.32 -16.62
C VAL A 119 -18.86 10.57 -15.12
N PRO A 120 -18.73 11.83 -14.66
CA PRO A 120 -18.84 12.13 -13.23
C PRO A 120 -20.13 11.53 -12.70
N ALA A 121 -20.04 10.78 -11.61
CA ALA A 121 -21.24 10.45 -10.85
C ALA A 121 -21.89 11.77 -10.40
N PRO A 122 -23.23 11.88 -10.41
CA PRO A 122 -23.88 13.03 -9.81
C PRO A 122 -23.36 13.23 -8.38
N GLU A 123 -22.99 14.46 -8.02
CA GLU A 123 -22.52 14.79 -6.68
C GLU A 123 -23.58 14.35 -5.65
N GLY A 124 -23.14 13.59 -4.65
CA GLY A 124 -24.03 12.95 -3.68
C GLY A 124 -24.65 11.67 -4.24
N GLY A 125 -24.04 10.53 -3.90
CA GLY A 125 -24.78 9.27 -3.91
C GLY A 125 -26.08 9.45 -3.10
N PRO A 126 -27.16 8.71 -3.43
CA PRO A 126 -28.52 9.06 -3.03
C PRO A 126 -28.76 9.10 -1.52
N HIS A 127 -27.83 8.63 -0.68
CA HIS A 127 -27.89 8.75 0.77
C HIS A 127 -26.48 8.94 1.38
N PRO A 128 -26.30 9.88 2.32
CA PRO A 128 -25.03 10.02 3.04
C PRO A 128 -24.79 8.82 3.96
N MET A 129 -23.59 8.21 3.87
CA MET A 129 -23.14 7.24 4.86
C MET A 129 -22.89 7.98 6.18
N PRO A 130 -23.58 7.64 7.29
CA PRO A 130 -23.63 8.47 8.49
C PRO A 130 -22.28 8.68 9.20
N LYS A 131 -21.34 7.74 9.03
CA LYS A 131 -19.99 7.79 9.63
C LYS A 131 -18.88 8.13 8.63
N TYR A 132 -19.25 8.55 7.41
CA TYR A 132 -18.30 8.90 6.36
C TYR A 132 -18.12 10.42 6.25
N HIS A 133 -16.88 10.88 6.35
CA HIS A 133 -16.49 12.27 6.25
C HIS A 133 -15.51 12.45 5.10
N LEU A 134 -15.98 13.03 4.00
CA LEU A 134 -15.12 13.40 2.88
C LEU A 134 -14.20 14.55 3.29
N ILE A 135 -12.90 14.43 3.02
CA ILE A 135 -11.93 15.51 3.21
C ILE A 135 -11.77 16.28 1.90
N ASP A 136 -11.44 15.57 0.83
CA ASP A 136 -11.31 16.12 -0.52
C ASP A 136 -11.52 15.03 -1.58
N SER A 137 -11.59 15.45 -2.85
CA SER A 137 -11.71 14.57 -4.01
C SER A 137 -10.91 15.12 -5.17
N HIS A 138 -10.29 14.22 -5.91
CA HIS A 138 -9.44 14.52 -7.05
C HIS A 138 -9.93 13.75 -8.27
N ASP A 139 -9.96 14.46 -9.40
CA ASP A 139 -10.19 13.91 -10.73
C ASP A 139 -11.45 13.03 -10.90
N PRO A 140 -12.63 13.39 -10.32
CA PRO A 140 -13.85 12.57 -10.37
C PRO A 140 -14.37 12.33 -11.79
N ALA A 141 -14.00 13.19 -12.74
CA ALA A 141 -14.38 13.11 -14.15
C ALA A 141 -13.38 12.29 -15.00
N THR A 142 -12.41 11.62 -14.38
CA THR A 142 -11.34 10.91 -15.10
C THR A 142 -11.41 9.40 -14.89
N ASN A 143 -10.53 8.66 -15.54
CA ASN A 143 -10.39 7.23 -15.32
C ASN A 143 -9.76 6.86 -13.96
N ALA A 144 -9.25 7.86 -13.22
CA ALA A 144 -8.50 7.70 -11.99
C ALA A 144 -9.05 8.57 -10.83
N PRO A 145 -10.36 8.52 -10.51
CA PRO A 145 -10.88 9.24 -9.37
C PRO A 145 -10.17 8.80 -8.09
N SER A 146 -9.89 9.77 -7.22
CA SER A 146 -9.41 9.50 -5.88
C SER A 146 -10.04 10.44 -4.86
N HIS A 147 -10.08 10.02 -3.61
CA HIS A 147 -10.61 10.83 -2.51
C HIS A 147 -9.94 10.46 -1.19
N ASN A 148 -9.78 11.45 -0.34
CA ASN A 148 -9.31 11.29 1.02
C ASN A 148 -10.50 11.51 1.96
N PHE A 149 -10.60 10.67 2.98
CA PHE A 149 -11.79 10.63 3.83
C PHE A 149 -11.46 10.00 5.18
N ILE A 150 -12.45 10.06 6.04
CA ILE A 150 -12.50 9.31 7.29
C ILE A 150 -13.81 8.55 7.26
N TYR A 151 -13.75 7.24 7.48
CA TYR A 151 -14.93 6.50 7.92
C TYR A 151 -14.73 6.12 9.38
N ASP A 152 -15.55 6.63 10.31
CA ASP A 152 -15.42 6.38 11.76
C ASP A 152 -15.81 4.94 12.12
N PHE A 153 -14.93 3.98 11.85
CA PHE A 153 -15.15 2.59 12.27
C PHE A 153 -15.24 2.49 13.80
N ASP A 154 -16.02 1.55 14.31
CA ASP A 154 -16.15 1.35 15.77
C ASP A 154 -14.79 1.02 16.41
N ILE A 155 -13.92 0.33 15.66
CA ILE A 155 -12.54 0.03 16.03
C ILE A 155 -11.67 -0.13 14.79
N TYR A 156 -10.38 0.20 14.93
CA TYR A 156 -9.32 -0.19 14.02
C TYR A 156 -8.31 -1.01 14.81
N LYS A 157 -7.88 -2.15 14.29
CA LYS A 157 -6.74 -2.91 14.84
C LYS A 157 -5.73 -3.15 13.75
N PHE A 158 -4.52 -2.65 13.97
CA PHE A 158 -3.39 -2.86 13.06
C PHE A 158 -2.68 -4.12 13.53
N TYR A 159 -2.72 -5.16 12.71
CA TYR A 159 -2.04 -6.43 12.95
C TYR A 159 -0.78 -6.51 12.10
N VAL A 160 0.32 -6.93 12.70
CA VAL A 160 1.60 -7.09 12.01
C VAL A 160 2.20 -8.48 12.19
N ALA A 161 2.75 -9.04 11.11
CA ALA A 161 3.63 -10.20 11.16
C ALA A 161 5.07 -9.76 10.90
N ASP A 162 5.81 -9.58 11.99
CA ASP A 162 7.16 -9.06 12.00
C ASP A 162 8.17 -10.22 12.06
N THR A 163 8.19 -10.99 10.97
CA THR A 163 8.99 -12.23 10.84
C THR A 163 9.98 -12.18 9.69
N TRP A 164 10.16 -10.99 9.10
CA TRP A 164 11.10 -10.75 8.02
C TRP A 164 12.48 -10.40 8.58
N GLU A 165 13.53 -10.99 8.01
CA GLU A 165 14.92 -10.69 8.35
C GLU A 165 15.59 -9.95 7.21
N GLU A 166 16.22 -8.81 7.48
CA GLU A 166 17.05 -8.10 6.49
C GLU A 166 18.34 -8.89 6.24
N VAL A 167 18.51 -9.40 5.02
CA VAL A 167 19.66 -10.23 4.62
C VAL A 167 20.66 -9.48 3.74
N LEU A 168 20.24 -8.35 3.14
CA LEU A 168 21.08 -7.48 2.34
C LEU A 168 20.51 -6.06 2.31
N HIS A 169 21.37 -5.06 2.41
CA HIS A 169 21.05 -3.66 2.13
C HIS A 169 22.15 -3.07 1.25
N HIS A 170 21.77 -2.39 0.18
CA HIS A 170 22.70 -1.64 -0.64
C HIS A 170 22.17 -0.24 -0.98
N ASP A 171 23.08 0.66 -1.37
CA ASP A 171 22.72 1.99 -1.88
C ASP A 171 22.22 1.95 -3.34
N GLY A 172 21.91 3.11 -3.94
CA GLY A 172 21.47 3.20 -5.34
C GLY A 172 22.52 2.78 -6.39
N HIS A 173 23.78 2.65 -5.99
CA HIS A 173 24.88 2.20 -6.84
C HIS A 173 25.22 0.72 -6.62
N GLY A 174 24.50 0.03 -5.73
CA GLY A 174 24.75 -1.37 -5.41
C GLY A 174 25.89 -1.58 -4.40
N HIS A 175 26.40 -0.51 -3.76
CA HIS A 175 27.35 -0.69 -2.68
C HIS A 175 26.65 -1.25 -1.46
N ILE A 176 27.13 -2.39 -0.97
CA ILE A 176 26.57 -3.08 0.19
C ILE A 176 26.82 -2.26 1.46
N LEU A 177 25.75 -2.01 2.20
CA LEU A 177 25.74 -1.29 3.48
C LEU A 177 25.61 -2.27 4.67
N SER A 178 24.87 -3.36 4.50
CA SER A 178 24.75 -4.47 5.46
C SER A 178 24.38 -5.77 4.73
N GLY A 179 24.64 -6.92 5.37
CA GLY A 179 24.32 -8.24 4.81
C GLY A 179 25.21 -8.62 3.62
N SER A 180 24.74 -9.53 2.77
CA SER A 180 25.47 -9.93 1.56
C SER A 180 24.57 -10.50 0.47
N ILE A 181 25.03 -10.43 -0.78
CA ILE A 181 24.36 -11.05 -1.91
C ILE A 181 24.30 -12.57 -1.74
N ASP A 182 25.35 -13.18 -1.16
CA ASP A 182 25.38 -14.61 -0.87
C ASP A 182 24.30 -15.01 0.14
N ALA A 183 24.07 -14.23 1.20
CA ALA A 183 23.01 -14.50 2.18
C ALA A 183 21.61 -14.44 1.53
N LEU A 184 21.37 -13.43 0.69
CA LEU A 184 20.14 -13.33 -0.10
C LEU A 184 19.98 -14.52 -1.07
N ALA A 185 21.04 -14.89 -1.78
CA ALA A 185 21.03 -15.99 -2.73
C ALA A 185 20.81 -17.35 -2.05
N THR A 186 21.40 -17.57 -0.87
CA THR A 186 21.16 -18.76 -0.05
C THR A 186 19.71 -18.83 0.41
N ALA A 187 19.18 -17.76 1.02
CA ALA A 187 17.80 -17.73 1.48
C ALA A 187 16.81 -17.99 0.33
N PHE A 188 17.03 -17.34 -0.83
CA PHE A 188 16.25 -17.59 -2.03
C PHE A 188 16.37 -19.04 -2.53
N GLY A 189 17.60 -19.59 -2.59
CA GLY A 189 17.85 -20.96 -3.03
C GLY A 189 17.24 -22.03 -2.13
N GLU A 190 17.02 -21.71 -0.85
CA GLU A 190 16.32 -22.55 0.12
C GLU A 190 14.78 -22.40 0.04
N GLY A 191 14.28 -21.53 -0.85
CA GLY A 191 12.86 -21.32 -1.09
C GLY A 191 12.20 -20.30 -0.16
N ALA A 192 12.99 -19.44 0.51
CA ALA A 192 12.45 -18.36 1.33
C ALA A 192 11.62 -17.38 0.49
N ALA A 193 10.57 -16.82 1.09
CA ALA A 193 9.88 -15.68 0.51
C ALA A 193 10.82 -14.46 0.55
N ILE A 194 10.78 -13.61 -0.48
CA ILE A 194 11.63 -12.42 -0.58
C ILE A 194 10.76 -11.16 -0.61
N LYS A 195 11.13 -10.17 0.18
CA LYS A 195 10.53 -8.83 0.24
C LYS A 195 11.60 -7.77 0.09
N VAL A 196 11.22 -6.60 -0.42
CA VAL A 196 12.12 -5.45 -0.50
C VAL A 196 11.55 -4.23 0.22
N GLY A 197 12.43 -3.40 0.77
CA GLY A 197 12.19 -2.01 1.14
C GLY A 197 12.97 -1.10 0.20
N ILE A 198 12.30 -0.18 -0.48
CA ILE A 198 12.89 0.64 -1.56
C ILE A 198 12.85 2.11 -1.16
N GLY A 199 14.01 2.70 -0.93
CA GLY A 199 14.10 4.10 -0.52
C GLY A 199 13.86 5.07 -1.68
N GLY A 200 13.03 6.09 -1.46
CA GLY A 200 12.82 7.18 -2.41
C GLY A 200 12.04 6.79 -3.69
N LEU A 201 11.36 5.65 -3.72
CA LEU A 201 10.67 5.12 -4.90
C LEU A 201 9.65 6.09 -5.53
N CYS A 202 9.07 6.98 -4.72
CA CYS A 202 7.99 7.90 -5.09
C CYS A 202 8.47 9.36 -5.17
N ALA A 203 9.78 9.62 -5.09
CA ALA A 203 10.32 10.99 -5.04
C ALA A 203 10.07 11.80 -6.32
N ASP A 204 9.89 11.13 -7.46
CA ASP A 204 9.62 11.76 -8.76
C ASP A 204 8.14 12.09 -9.01
N LEU A 205 7.24 11.62 -8.15
CA LEU A 205 5.82 11.94 -8.32
C LEU A 205 5.59 13.42 -8.05
N PRO A 206 4.74 14.09 -8.86
CA PRO A 206 4.35 15.47 -8.60
C PRO A 206 3.42 15.52 -7.38
N GLY A 207 3.40 16.66 -6.69
CA GLY A 207 2.47 16.87 -5.58
C GLY A 207 2.88 18.03 -4.70
N GLU A 208 2.03 18.33 -3.72
CA GLU A 208 2.29 19.38 -2.75
C GLU A 208 3.12 18.86 -1.57
N GLY A 209 4.00 19.71 -1.04
CA GLY A 209 4.86 19.40 0.10
C GLY A 209 6.32 19.15 -0.29
N GLY A 210 7.20 19.12 0.71
CA GLY A 210 8.62 18.85 0.51
C GLY A 210 8.90 17.41 0.10
N ASP A 211 10.13 17.16 -0.34
CA ASP A 211 10.63 15.80 -0.58
C ASP A 211 10.87 15.11 0.77
N LEU A 212 9.87 14.35 1.22
CA LEU A 212 9.97 13.54 2.43
C LEU A 212 10.75 12.26 2.14
N ALA A 213 11.71 11.94 3.01
CA ALA A 213 12.37 10.65 3.02
C ALA A 213 11.32 9.56 3.26
N HIS A 214 11.36 8.51 2.45
CA HIS A 214 10.39 7.43 2.56
C HIS A 214 10.97 6.12 2.03
N GLU A 215 10.38 5.03 2.49
CA GLU A 215 10.65 3.68 2.04
C GLU A 215 9.34 2.96 1.76
N VAL A 216 9.29 2.25 0.63
CA VAL A 216 8.13 1.45 0.21
C VAL A 216 8.48 -0.02 0.30
N PHE A 217 7.69 -0.78 1.04
CA PHE A 217 7.87 -2.22 1.19
C PHE A 217 6.87 -3.00 0.36
N VAL A 218 7.35 -3.99 -0.38
CA VAL A 218 6.53 -4.87 -1.21
C VAL A 218 7.21 -6.25 -1.33
N GLU A 219 6.40 -7.30 -1.29
CA GLU A 219 6.90 -8.65 -1.57
C GLU A 219 7.28 -8.80 -3.05
N THR A 220 8.19 -9.73 -3.31
CA THR A 220 8.59 -10.13 -4.65
C THR A 220 7.96 -11.46 -5.02
N GLY A 221 7.85 -11.71 -6.33
CA GLY A 221 7.39 -12.97 -6.91
C GLY A 221 8.56 -13.79 -7.43
N SER A 222 8.82 -13.73 -8.74
CA SER A 222 9.94 -14.46 -9.35
C SER A 222 11.29 -13.81 -9.04
N GLY A 223 12.29 -14.66 -8.76
CA GLY A 223 13.69 -14.27 -8.55
C GLY A 223 14.64 -15.02 -9.49
N TYR A 224 15.78 -14.40 -9.79
CA TYR A 224 16.84 -14.94 -10.64
C TYR A 224 18.19 -14.60 -10.03
N TYR A 225 19.01 -15.61 -9.76
CA TYR A 225 20.38 -15.41 -9.28
C TYR A 225 21.39 -15.82 -10.36
N TYR A 226 22.15 -14.83 -10.85
CA TYR A 226 23.23 -15.04 -11.79
C TYR A 226 24.51 -15.31 -11.02
N VAL A 227 24.83 -16.60 -10.83
CA VAL A 227 25.89 -17.08 -9.93
C VAL A 227 27.26 -16.48 -10.26
N GLU A 228 27.67 -16.47 -11.54
CA GLU A 228 28.98 -15.93 -11.94
C GLU A 228 29.11 -14.42 -11.74
N GLN A 229 28.00 -13.68 -11.90
CA GLN A 229 27.97 -12.22 -11.74
C GLN A 229 27.70 -11.79 -10.30
N GLN A 230 27.29 -12.73 -9.44
CA GLN A 230 26.70 -12.44 -8.13
C GLN A 230 25.62 -11.34 -8.22
N LEU A 231 24.69 -11.50 -9.15
CA LEU A 231 23.61 -10.54 -9.37
C LEU A 231 22.25 -11.21 -9.10
N PHE A 232 21.52 -10.69 -8.13
CA PHE A 232 20.15 -11.12 -7.85
C PHE A 232 19.16 -10.14 -8.46
N ILE A 233 18.13 -10.68 -9.12
CA ILE A 233 17.08 -9.94 -9.82
C ILE A 233 15.72 -10.46 -9.40
N ALA A 234 14.79 -9.60 -9.04
CA ALA A 234 13.43 -10.01 -8.66
C ALA A 234 12.35 -9.14 -9.29
N GLY A 235 11.23 -9.75 -9.65
CA GLY A 235 9.99 -9.05 -10.00
C GLY A 235 9.14 -8.78 -8.74
N SER A 236 8.63 -7.58 -8.56
CA SER A 236 7.74 -7.27 -7.43
C SER A 236 6.31 -7.80 -7.64
N HIS A 237 5.57 -8.00 -6.56
CA HIS A 237 4.11 -7.90 -6.60
C HIS A 237 3.67 -6.48 -7.05
N PRO A 238 2.39 -6.27 -7.44
CA PRO A 238 1.93 -4.94 -7.84
C PRO A 238 2.19 -3.89 -6.74
N VAL A 239 2.79 -2.78 -7.14
CA VAL A 239 3.07 -1.62 -6.27
C VAL A 239 2.18 -0.45 -6.66
N ILE A 240 1.74 0.31 -5.66
CA ILE A 240 1.06 1.58 -5.82
C ILE A 240 1.99 2.64 -5.27
N ARG A 241 2.39 3.58 -6.12
CA ARG A 241 3.19 4.73 -5.71
C ARG A 241 2.25 5.88 -5.38
N VAL A 242 2.42 6.48 -4.21
CA VAL A 242 1.69 7.68 -3.79
C VAL A 242 2.71 8.69 -3.30
N ARG A 243 2.55 9.95 -3.70
CA ARG A 243 3.41 11.05 -3.25
C ARG A 243 3.46 11.07 -1.71
N PRO A 244 4.64 10.92 -1.10
CA PRO A 244 4.77 10.89 0.35
C PRO A 244 4.24 12.18 0.98
N SER A 245 3.45 12.02 2.03
CA SER A 245 2.88 13.10 2.85
C SER A 245 2.52 12.53 4.22
N ILE A 246 2.30 13.39 5.21
CA ILE A 246 1.87 13.00 6.56
C ILE A 246 0.66 13.87 6.95
N PRO A 247 -0.56 13.30 7.05
CA PRO A 247 -0.93 11.94 6.65
C PRO A 247 -0.72 11.70 5.15
N MET A 248 -0.53 10.44 4.75
CA MET A 248 -0.48 10.07 3.35
C MET A 248 -1.88 10.21 2.72
N ARG A 249 -1.92 10.78 1.53
CA ARG A 249 -3.15 11.11 0.79
C ARG A 249 -2.97 10.96 -0.72
N TYR A 250 -4.06 10.68 -1.43
CA TYR A 250 -4.08 10.80 -2.89
C TYR A 250 -4.21 12.26 -3.30
N GLN A 251 -3.54 12.63 -4.40
CA GLN A 251 -3.65 13.94 -5.03
C GLN A 251 -3.69 13.76 -6.55
N SER A 252 -4.23 14.74 -7.28
CA SER A 252 -4.19 14.73 -8.74
C SER A 252 -2.76 14.53 -9.26
N LYS A 253 -2.56 13.49 -10.06
CA LYS A 253 -1.28 13.05 -10.65
C LYS A 253 -0.19 12.63 -9.66
N GLY A 254 -0.47 12.69 -8.35
CA GLY A 254 0.47 12.32 -7.29
C GLY A 254 0.51 10.83 -6.98
N TRP A 255 0.09 9.98 -7.92
CA TRP A 255 0.10 8.53 -7.76
C TRP A 255 0.05 7.80 -9.11
N ASP A 256 0.58 6.58 -9.11
CA ASP A 256 0.49 5.61 -10.20
C ASP A 256 0.61 4.18 -9.63
N PHE A 257 0.56 3.17 -10.50
CA PHE A 257 0.70 1.77 -10.08
C PHE A 257 1.40 0.93 -11.14
N GLY A 258 1.99 -0.20 -10.74
CA GLY A 258 2.71 -1.04 -11.70
C GLY A 258 3.53 -2.14 -11.05
N TRP A 259 4.62 -2.53 -11.72
CA TRP A 259 5.52 -3.61 -11.29
C TRP A 259 6.98 -3.19 -11.41
N LEU A 260 7.82 -3.73 -10.54
CA LEU A 260 9.25 -3.44 -10.50
C LEU A 260 10.04 -4.68 -10.90
N VAL A 261 11.13 -4.46 -11.63
CA VAL A 261 12.27 -5.38 -11.69
C VAL A 261 13.39 -4.75 -10.88
N LEU A 262 13.79 -5.42 -9.81
CA LEU A 262 14.74 -4.95 -8.80
C LEU A 262 16.04 -5.74 -8.93
N ARG A 263 17.19 -5.09 -8.77
CA ARG A 263 18.51 -5.71 -8.86
C ARG A 263 19.40 -5.31 -7.70
N THR A 264 20.28 -6.22 -7.27
CA THR A 264 21.24 -5.97 -6.17
C THR A 264 22.34 -4.96 -6.52
N ASP A 265 22.46 -4.56 -7.78
CA ASP A 265 23.34 -3.48 -8.22
C ASP A 265 22.67 -2.10 -8.19
N GLY A 266 21.52 -1.98 -7.51
CA GLY A 266 20.78 -0.73 -7.34
C GLY A 266 19.82 -0.40 -8.49
N ALA A 267 19.89 -1.09 -9.63
CA ALA A 267 19.04 -0.80 -10.77
C ALA A 267 17.59 -1.27 -10.53
N VAL A 268 16.64 -0.39 -10.85
CA VAL A 268 15.21 -0.66 -10.77
C VAL A 268 14.57 -0.28 -12.09
N VAL A 269 13.92 -1.24 -12.76
CA VAL A 269 13.04 -0.96 -13.90
C VAL A 269 11.61 -0.93 -13.38
N TYR A 270 10.93 0.18 -13.58
CA TYR A 270 9.52 0.33 -13.25
C TYR A 270 8.68 0.25 -14.51
N ARG A 271 7.82 -0.77 -14.58
CA ARG A 271 6.72 -0.82 -15.53
C ARG A 271 5.54 -0.07 -14.93
N GLN A 272 5.46 1.21 -15.27
CA GLN A 272 4.42 2.12 -14.82
C GLN A 272 3.16 1.94 -15.65
N CYS A 273 2.01 1.87 -14.98
CA CYS A 273 0.70 2.07 -15.57
C CYS A 273 0.18 3.44 -15.13
N ASP A 274 -0.09 4.32 -16.09
CA ASP A 274 -0.75 5.60 -15.83
C ASP A 274 -2.23 5.34 -15.52
N PRO A 275 -2.74 5.65 -14.31
CA PRO A 275 -4.12 5.36 -13.95
C PRO A 275 -5.14 6.16 -14.79
N TYR A 276 -4.75 7.30 -15.36
CA TYR A 276 -5.62 8.16 -16.14
C TYR A 276 -5.87 7.63 -17.56
N SER A 277 -4.88 6.97 -18.15
CA SER A 277 -4.91 6.51 -19.55
C SER A 277 -4.84 5.00 -19.71
N LEU A 278 -4.44 4.28 -18.66
CA LEU A 278 -4.02 2.86 -18.67
C LEU A 278 -2.84 2.58 -19.60
N ALA A 279 -2.13 3.61 -20.03
CA ALA A 279 -0.92 3.46 -20.83
C ALA A 279 0.22 2.93 -19.97
N PHE A 280 1.04 2.08 -20.58
CA PHE A 280 2.23 1.51 -19.96
C PHE A 280 3.50 2.19 -20.47
N ALA A 281 4.43 2.43 -19.56
CA ALA A 281 5.78 2.87 -19.88
C ALA A 281 6.79 2.18 -18.95
N ASP A 282 7.96 1.87 -19.49
CA ASP A 282 9.07 1.33 -18.70
C ASP A 282 10.09 2.44 -18.46
N GLY A 283 10.53 2.61 -17.21
CA GLY A 283 11.54 3.58 -16.82
C GLY A 283 12.60 2.96 -15.92
N THR A 284 13.87 3.29 -16.14
CA THR A 284 14.99 2.78 -15.33
C THR A 284 15.47 3.84 -14.35
N ARG A 285 15.65 3.43 -13.10
CA ARG A 285 16.11 4.26 -11.98
C ARG A 285 17.10 3.49 -11.11
N ARG A 286 17.63 4.18 -10.11
CA ARG A 286 18.53 3.63 -9.11
C ARG A 286 18.03 3.99 -7.73
N HIS A 287 17.93 2.99 -6.85
CA HIS A 287 17.40 3.17 -5.49
C HIS A 287 18.21 2.38 -4.48
N PRO A 288 18.37 2.89 -3.24
CA PRO A 288 18.77 2.06 -2.12
C PRO A 288 17.68 1.01 -1.86
N ILE A 289 18.09 -0.25 -1.62
CA ILE A 289 17.16 -1.36 -1.42
C ILE A 289 17.64 -2.20 -0.25
N ARG A 290 16.70 -2.50 0.65
CA ARG A 290 16.82 -3.53 1.69
C ARG A 290 16.07 -4.77 1.22
N TRP A 291 16.71 -5.92 1.31
CA TRP A 291 16.18 -7.22 0.93
C TRP A 291 15.95 -8.03 2.18
N PHE A 292 14.76 -8.61 2.27
CA PHE A 292 14.31 -9.38 3.40
C PHE A 292 13.95 -10.80 2.98
N ALA A 293 14.20 -11.77 3.87
CA ALA A 293 13.83 -13.17 3.68
C ALA A 293 12.96 -13.68 4.84
N ARG A 294 12.13 -14.68 4.56
CA ARG A 294 11.30 -15.40 5.54
C ARG A 294 10.97 -16.83 5.12
#